data_AF-A0A1S2LTN9-F1
#
_entry.id   AF-A0A1S2LTN9-F1
#
_cell.length_a   1.000
_cell.length_b   1.000
_cell.length_c   1.000
_cell.angle_alpha   90.00
_cell.angle_beta   90.00
_cell.angle_gamma   90.00
#
_symmetry.space_group_name_H-M   'P 1'
#
loop_
_entity.id
_entity.type
_entity.pdbx_description
1 polymer ?
#
loop_
_entity_poly.entity_id
_entity_poly.type
_entity_poly.pdbx_seq_one_letter_code
_entity_poly.pdbx_strand_id
1 'polypeptide(L)'
;MKDLEQFLKTMNISEEIKATLMSLMKKKEKEKKAEKKLNKVGFTTIGVIILFTVYFYFKIKVSGGLGASALSFILSDIMILIFIVSLMFLIFYMFEVKRKFDKAEKDVDKIRDDLIDRSSIIWRSPEERKLRYEVYKYLKDKQDINLFHK
;
A
#
# COMPACT_ATOMS: atom_id res chain seq x y z
N MET A 1 15.43 2.32 9.37
CA MET A 1 15.48 1.76 10.76
C MET A 1 16.65 2.27 11.59
N LYS A 2 17.92 2.15 11.16
CA LYS A 2 19.09 2.58 11.96
C LYS A 2 19.01 4.04 12.44
N ASP A 3 18.55 4.94 11.57
CA ASP A 3 18.46 6.37 11.89
C ASP A 3 17.43 6.70 12.98
N LEU A 4 16.24 6.04 12.96
CA LEU A 4 15.26 6.20 14.03
C LEU A 4 15.80 5.62 15.34
N GLU A 5 16.40 4.43 15.29
CA GLU A 5 16.90 3.78 16.50
C GLU A 5 17.97 4.65 17.18
N GLN A 6 18.84 5.27 16.38
CA GLN A 6 19.85 6.21 16.87
C GLN A 6 19.21 7.50 17.41
N PHE A 7 18.22 8.05 16.72
CA PHE A 7 17.44 9.22 17.17
C PHE A 7 16.66 8.95 18.47
N LEU A 8 16.04 7.78 18.63
CA LEU A 8 15.33 7.41 19.85
C LEU A 8 16.29 7.10 21.01
N LYS A 9 17.50 6.59 20.73
CA LYS A 9 18.54 6.38 21.75
C LYS A 9 19.06 7.70 22.33
N THR A 10 19.06 8.78 21.56
CA THR A 10 19.45 10.10 22.07
C THR A 10 18.39 10.77 22.96
N MET A 11 17.18 10.20 23.03
CA MET A 11 16.08 10.76 23.80
C MET A 11 15.84 10.01 25.11
N ASN A 12 15.61 10.76 26.19
CA ASN A 12 15.26 10.22 27.50
C ASN A 12 13.76 9.88 27.58
N ILE A 13 13.33 8.86 26.86
CA ILE A 13 11.94 8.35 26.84
C ILE A 13 11.91 6.91 27.36
N SER A 14 10.76 6.46 27.89
CA SER A 14 10.63 5.08 28.36
C SER A 14 10.85 4.05 27.25
N GLU A 15 11.40 2.90 27.62
CA GLU A 15 11.67 1.82 26.67
C GLU A 15 10.39 1.27 26.01
N GLU A 16 9.26 1.31 26.72
CA GLU A 16 7.95 0.94 26.16
C GLU A 16 7.53 1.85 25.01
N ILE A 17 7.73 3.16 25.15
CA ILE A 17 7.40 4.14 24.11
C ILE A 17 8.32 3.96 22.92
N LYS A 18 9.63 3.77 23.14
CA LYS A 18 10.59 3.47 22.08
C LYS A 18 10.21 2.20 21.33
N ALA A 19 9.84 1.13 22.04
CA ALA A 19 9.38 -0.12 21.45
C ALA A 19 8.13 0.08 20.58
N THR A 20 7.19 0.91 21.05
CA THR A 20 5.95 1.22 20.32
C THR A 20 6.23 2.02 19.05
N LEU A 21 7.09 3.05 19.11
CA LEU A 21 7.50 3.85 17.95
C LEU A 21 8.29 3.01 16.92
N MET A 22 9.17 2.11 17.38
CA MET A 22 9.85 1.16 16.50
C MET A 22 8.87 0.18 15.85
N SER A 23 7.88 -0.30 16.59
CA SER A 23 6.81 -1.16 16.06
C SER A 23 6.01 -0.44 14.98
N LEU A 24 5.59 0.81 15.23
CA LEU A 24 4.89 1.67 14.28
C LEU A 24 5.68 1.80 12.97
N MET A 25 6.97 2.09 13.05
CA MET A 25 7.81 2.18 11.85
C MET A 25 7.93 0.86 11.09
N LYS A 26 8.15 -0.26 11.80
CA LYS A 26 8.18 -1.58 11.15
C LYS A 26 6.86 -1.90 10.44
N LYS A 27 5.73 -1.50 11.02
CA LYS A 27 4.42 -1.65 10.38
C LYS A 27 4.26 -0.72 9.18
N LYS A 28 4.68 0.54 9.25
CA LYS A 28 4.67 1.47 8.11
C LYS A 28 5.56 0.99 6.96
N GLU A 29 6.70 0.38 7.24
CA GLU A 29 7.54 -0.24 6.20
C GLU A 29 6.82 -1.42 5.53
N LYS A 30 6.07 -2.24 6.28
CA LYS A 30 5.26 -3.33 5.71
C LYS A 30 4.11 -2.79 4.86
N GLU A 31 3.43 -1.75 5.32
CA GLU A 31 2.39 -1.03 4.57
C GLU A 31 2.95 -0.51 3.23
N LYS A 32 4.06 0.24 3.25
CA LYS A 32 4.72 0.74 2.03
C LYS A 32 5.15 -0.38 1.08
N LYS A 33 5.60 -1.52 1.59
CA LYS A 33 5.92 -2.69 0.76
C LYS A 33 4.67 -3.30 0.13
N ALA A 34 3.57 -3.40 0.87
CA ALA A 34 2.29 -3.88 0.37
C ALA A 34 1.71 -2.93 -0.68
N GLU A 35 1.79 -1.62 -0.43
CA GLU A 35 1.38 -0.56 -1.36
C GLU A 35 2.16 -0.63 -2.68
N LYS A 36 3.50 -0.68 -2.62
CA LYS A 36 4.34 -0.85 -3.83
C LYS A 36 3.97 -2.10 -4.61
N LYS A 37 3.65 -3.19 -3.92
CA LYS A 37 3.20 -4.43 -4.57
C LYS A 37 1.83 -4.26 -5.22
N LEU A 38 0.89 -3.60 -4.55
CA LEU A 38 -0.44 -3.29 -5.09
C LEU A 38 -0.31 -2.43 -6.35
N ASN A 39 0.49 -1.36 -6.30
CA ASN A 39 0.76 -0.47 -7.42
C ASN A 39 1.41 -1.23 -8.59
N LYS A 40 2.40 -2.09 -8.31
CA LYS A 40 3.02 -2.93 -9.36
C LYS A 40 1.99 -3.84 -10.04
N VAL A 41 1.12 -4.50 -9.27
CA VAL A 41 0.05 -5.35 -9.83
C VAL A 41 -0.94 -4.48 -10.63
N GLY A 42 -1.33 -3.32 -10.11
CA GLY A 42 -2.17 -2.34 -10.80
C GLY A 42 -1.62 -1.93 -12.17
N PHE A 43 -0.36 -1.50 -12.24
CA PHE A 43 0.29 -1.12 -13.49
C PHE A 43 0.41 -2.30 -14.47
N THR A 44 0.74 -3.50 -13.98
CA THR A 44 0.75 -4.71 -14.82
C THR A 44 -0.63 -4.98 -15.40
N THR A 45 -1.69 -4.91 -14.60
CA THR A 45 -3.07 -5.12 -15.07
C THR A 45 -3.48 -4.10 -16.12
N ILE A 46 -3.18 -2.81 -15.90
CA ILE A 46 -3.44 -1.76 -16.90
C ILE A 46 -2.68 -2.05 -18.20
N GLY A 47 -1.41 -2.44 -18.11
CA GLY A 47 -0.61 -2.82 -19.28
C GLY A 47 -1.24 -3.98 -20.07
N VAL A 48 -1.71 -5.03 -19.38
CA VAL A 48 -2.38 -6.16 -20.03
C VAL A 48 -3.72 -5.75 -20.65
N ILE A 49 -4.49 -4.87 -20.00
CA ILE A 49 -5.73 -4.31 -20.57
C ILE A 49 -5.42 -3.56 -21.87
N ILE A 50 -4.42 -2.68 -21.88
CA ILE A 50 -4.03 -1.93 -23.08
C ILE A 50 -3.62 -2.89 -24.20
N LEU A 51 -2.77 -3.87 -23.92
CA LEU A 51 -2.35 -4.88 -24.90
C LEU A 51 -3.54 -5.68 -25.44
N PHE A 52 -4.45 -6.09 -24.57
CA PHE A 52 -5.65 -6.80 -24.96
C PHE A 52 -6.55 -5.94 -25.86
N THR A 53 -6.79 -4.68 -25.49
CA THR A 53 -7.59 -3.75 -26.29
C THR A 53 -6.98 -3.54 -27.68
N VAL A 54 -5.66 -3.33 -27.76
CA VAL A 54 -4.95 -3.17 -29.03
C VAL A 54 -5.06 -4.45 -29.88
N TYR A 55 -4.80 -5.61 -29.30
CA TYR A 55 -4.91 -6.90 -29.99
C TYR A 55 -6.34 -7.13 -30.51
N PHE A 56 -7.33 -6.94 -29.65
CA PHE A 56 -8.74 -7.15 -29.96
C PHE A 56 -9.22 -6.21 -31.08
N TYR A 57 -8.80 -4.94 -31.04
CA TYR A 57 -9.09 -3.96 -32.09
C TYR A 57 -8.56 -4.39 -33.47
N PHE A 58 -7.28 -4.79 -33.53
CA PHE A 58 -6.69 -5.26 -34.78
C PHE A 58 -7.33 -6.56 -35.26
N LYS A 59 -7.65 -7.48 -34.35
CA LYS A 59 -8.32 -8.73 -34.69
C LYS A 59 -9.68 -8.48 -35.33
N ILE A 60 -10.50 -7.59 -34.77
CA ILE A 60 -11.80 -7.20 -35.36
C ILE A 60 -11.61 -6.64 -36.77
N LYS A 61 -10.63 -5.74 -36.97
CA LYS A 61 -10.37 -5.16 -38.29
C LYS A 61 -9.99 -6.21 -39.33
N VAL A 62 -9.09 -7.13 -38.99
CA VAL A 62 -8.65 -8.20 -39.90
C VAL A 62 -9.78 -9.17 -40.22
N SER A 63 -10.63 -9.47 -39.25
CA SER A 63 -11.77 -10.37 -39.43
C SER A 63 -12.97 -9.74 -40.15
N GLY A 64 -12.89 -8.47 -40.55
CA GLY A 64 -14.00 -7.76 -41.20
C GLY A 64 -15.17 -7.43 -40.27
N GLY A 65 -14.94 -7.41 -38.95
CA GLY A 65 -15.96 -7.21 -37.92
C GLY A 65 -16.12 -8.41 -36.98
N LEU A 66 -17.10 -8.34 -36.08
CA LEU A 66 -17.43 -9.41 -35.12
C LEU A 66 -18.25 -10.56 -35.74
N GLY A 67 -18.69 -10.43 -37.00
CA GLY A 67 -19.57 -11.40 -37.65
C GLY A 67 -20.94 -11.52 -36.98
N ALA A 68 -21.59 -12.68 -37.11
CA ALA A 68 -22.93 -12.94 -36.57
C ALA A 68 -22.97 -13.21 -35.05
N SER A 69 -21.83 -13.55 -34.43
CA SER A 69 -21.77 -13.89 -33.00
C SER A 69 -20.42 -13.48 -32.38
N ALA A 70 -20.48 -12.51 -31.47
CA ALA A 70 -19.31 -12.07 -30.70
C ALA A 70 -18.75 -13.19 -29.80
N LEU A 71 -19.62 -14.08 -29.30
CA LEU A 71 -19.19 -15.22 -28.49
C LEU A 71 -18.34 -16.20 -29.33
N SER A 72 -18.79 -16.51 -30.55
CA SER A 72 -18.06 -17.37 -31.47
C SER A 72 -16.71 -16.77 -31.85
N PHE A 73 -16.67 -15.46 -32.09
CA PHE A 73 -15.41 -14.74 -32.35
C PHE A 73 -14.43 -14.87 -31.18
N ILE A 74 -14.88 -14.63 -29.94
CA ILE A 74 -14.05 -14.74 -28.73
C ILE A 74 -13.55 -16.18 -28.52
N LEU A 75 -14.43 -17.17 -28.63
CA LEU A 75 -14.09 -18.58 -28.40
C LEU A 75 -13.18 -19.17 -29.49
N SER A 76 -13.19 -18.59 -30.69
CA SER A 76 -12.37 -19.04 -31.82
C SER A 76 -10.91 -18.57 -31.75
N ASP A 77 -10.58 -17.61 -30.88
CA ASP A 77 -9.24 -17.03 -30.80
C ASP A 77 -8.57 -17.34 -29.45
N ILE A 78 -7.58 -18.22 -29.50
CA ILE A 78 -6.84 -18.66 -28.30
C ILE A 78 -6.16 -17.50 -27.57
N MET A 79 -5.71 -16.47 -28.28
CA MET A 79 -5.05 -15.32 -27.65
C MET A 79 -6.05 -14.47 -26.86
N ILE A 80 -7.26 -14.27 -27.39
CA ILE A 80 -8.35 -13.60 -26.64
C ILE A 80 -8.64 -14.36 -25.35
N LEU A 81 -8.74 -15.70 -25.42
CA LEU A 81 -8.97 -16.53 -24.24
C LEU A 81 -7.82 -16.42 -23.22
N ILE A 82 -6.56 -16.41 -23.67
CA ILE A 82 -5.38 -16.21 -22.81
C ILE A 82 -5.43 -14.84 -22.11
N PHE A 83 -5.79 -13.77 -22.83
CA PHE A 83 -5.94 -12.45 -22.23
C PHE A 83 -7.05 -12.44 -21.16
N ILE A 84 -8.20 -13.05 -21.45
CA ILE A 84 -9.31 -13.14 -20.48
C ILE A 84 -8.87 -13.89 -19.22
N VAL A 85 -8.26 -15.06 -19.35
CA VAL A 85 -7.77 -15.85 -18.20
C VAL A 85 -6.71 -15.08 -17.42
N SER A 86 -5.78 -14.41 -18.11
CA SER A 86 -4.74 -13.60 -17.49
C SER A 86 -5.33 -12.43 -16.69
N LEU A 87 -6.33 -11.75 -17.24
CA LEU A 87 -7.04 -10.66 -16.56
C LEU A 87 -7.82 -11.16 -15.34
N MET A 88 -8.52 -12.29 -15.45
CA MET A 88 -9.20 -12.91 -14.30
C MET A 88 -8.20 -13.21 -13.17
N PHE A 89 -7.06 -13.83 -13.51
CA PHE A 89 -6.01 -14.11 -12.54
C PHE A 89 -5.43 -12.84 -11.91
N LEU A 90 -5.11 -11.83 -12.71
CA LEU A 90 -4.55 -10.57 -12.23
C LEU A 90 -5.53 -9.81 -11.33
N ILE A 91 -6.81 -9.78 -11.66
CA ILE A 91 -7.86 -9.15 -10.84
C ILE A 91 -7.98 -9.89 -9.51
N PHE A 92 -8.08 -11.23 -9.53
CA PHE A 92 -8.13 -12.03 -8.30
C PHE A 92 -6.89 -11.80 -7.43
N TYR A 93 -5.70 -11.82 -8.04
CA TYR A 93 -4.44 -11.57 -7.34
C TYR A 93 -4.39 -10.14 -6.76
N MET A 94 -4.93 -9.15 -7.48
CA MET A 94 -5.00 -7.77 -7.00
C MET A 94 -5.88 -7.66 -5.76
N PHE A 95 -7.03 -8.33 -5.70
CA PHE A 95 -7.87 -8.37 -4.50
C PHE A 95 -7.12 -8.93 -3.30
N GLU A 96 -6.36 -10.02 -3.49
CA GLU A 96 -5.54 -10.62 -2.44
C GLU A 96 -4.43 -9.68 -1.93
N VAL A 97 -3.77 -8.96 -2.84
CA VAL A 97 -2.74 -7.97 -2.48
C VAL A 97 -3.36 -6.76 -1.80
N LYS A 98 -4.51 -6.27 -2.28
CA LYS A 98 -5.26 -5.17 -1.67
C LYS A 98 -5.66 -5.50 -0.24
N ARG A 99 -6.21 -6.69 0.00
CA ARG A 99 -6.56 -7.14 1.35
C ARG A 99 -5.36 -7.13 2.32
N LYS A 100 -4.16 -7.46 1.83
CA LYS A 100 -2.93 -7.41 2.63
C LYS A 100 -2.48 -5.97 2.90
N PHE A 101 -2.65 -5.07 1.93
CA PHE A 101 -2.41 -3.64 2.09
C PHE A 101 -3.36 -3.02 3.13
N ASP A 102 -4.68 -3.20 2.95
CA ASP A 102 -5.70 -2.67 3.87
C ASP A 102 -5.48 -3.16 5.32
N LYS A 103 -5.03 -4.41 5.49
CA LYS A 103 -4.67 -4.93 6.81
C LYS A 103 -3.46 -4.22 7.40
N ALA A 104 -2.41 -4.00 6.60
CA ALA A 104 -1.19 -3.33 7.03
C ALA A 104 -1.44 -1.85 7.38
N GLU A 105 -2.29 -1.17 6.60
CA GLU A 105 -2.72 0.21 6.85
C GLU A 105 -3.50 0.31 8.18
N LYS A 106 -4.52 -0.52 8.38
CA LYS A 106 -5.26 -0.60 9.67
C LYS A 106 -4.35 -0.85 10.87
N ASP A 107 -3.33 -1.68 10.67
CA ASP A 107 -2.35 -2.05 11.67
C ASP A 107 -1.46 -0.86 12.09
N VAL A 108 -1.17 0.05 11.15
CA VAL A 108 -0.44 1.30 11.37
C VAL A 108 -1.35 2.31 12.05
N ASP A 109 -2.54 2.53 11.51
CA ASP A 109 -3.51 3.48 12.06
C ASP A 109 -3.87 3.16 13.50
N LYS A 110 -4.05 1.88 13.83
CA LYS A 110 -4.31 1.45 15.22
C LYS A 110 -3.21 1.88 16.19
N ILE A 111 -1.93 1.79 15.80
CA ILE A 111 -0.82 2.20 16.67
C ILE A 111 -0.70 3.72 16.68
N ARG A 112 -0.95 4.37 15.54
CA ARG A 112 -0.98 5.83 15.41
C ARG A 112 -2.01 6.43 16.39
N ASP A 113 -3.23 5.89 16.38
CA ASP A 113 -4.33 6.31 17.24
C ASP A 113 -4.01 6.07 18.71
N ASP A 114 -3.48 4.91 19.09
CA ASP A 114 -3.07 4.63 20.47
C ASP A 114 -2.02 5.64 20.97
N LEU A 115 -1.03 5.99 20.14
CA LEU A 115 -0.01 6.97 20.47
C LEU A 115 -0.55 8.41 20.59
N ILE A 116 -1.55 8.77 19.79
CA ILE A 116 -2.23 10.07 19.87
C ILE A 116 -3.09 10.13 21.14
N ASP A 117 -3.89 9.09 21.39
CA ASP A 117 -4.81 9.04 22.52
C ASP A 117 -4.05 9.01 23.86
N ARG A 118 -2.90 8.32 23.90
CA ARG A 118 -2.02 8.28 25.08
C ARG A 118 -1.01 9.42 25.14
N SER A 119 -1.04 10.37 24.20
CA SER A 119 -0.01 11.40 24.07
C SER A 119 0.17 12.26 25.33
N SER A 120 -0.92 12.65 26.00
CA SER A 120 -0.86 13.40 27.26
C SER A 120 -0.25 12.60 28.43
N ILE A 121 -0.38 11.27 28.39
CA ILE A 121 0.14 10.35 29.41
C ILE A 121 1.62 10.06 29.14
N ILE A 122 2.02 9.99 27.88
CA ILE A 122 3.39 9.76 27.40
C ILE A 122 4.27 10.99 27.63
N TRP A 123 3.73 12.19 27.40
CA TRP A 123 4.48 13.44 27.44
C TRP A 123 3.96 14.38 28.55
N ARG A 124 4.27 14.05 29.81
CA ARG A 124 3.72 14.73 30.99
C ARG A 124 4.51 16.00 31.30
N SER A 125 5.84 15.90 31.30
CA SER A 125 6.71 17.01 31.67
C SER A 125 6.82 18.04 30.54
N PRO A 126 7.15 19.32 30.86
CA PRO A 126 7.44 20.32 29.83
C PRO A 126 8.59 19.94 28.89
N GLU A 127 9.60 19.23 29.42
CA GLU A 127 10.75 18.71 28.66
C GLU A 127 10.32 17.61 27.68
N GLU A 128 9.50 16.67 28.16
CA GLU A 128 8.88 15.62 27.36
C GLU A 128 7.98 16.19 26.25
N ARG A 129 7.26 17.29 26.52
CA ARG A 129 6.43 17.95 25.49
C ARG A 129 7.27 18.57 24.36
N LYS A 130 8.51 19.01 24.63
CA LYS A 130 9.44 19.43 23.56
C LYS A 130 9.89 18.23 22.74
N LEU A 131 10.26 17.13 23.41
CA LEU A 131 10.63 15.87 22.76
C LEU A 131 9.50 15.31 21.89
N ARG A 132 8.24 15.41 22.33
CA ARG A 132 7.05 15.05 21.54
C ARG A 132 7.07 15.71 20.16
N TYR A 133 7.28 17.02 20.14
CA TYR A 133 7.26 17.78 18.89
C TYR A 133 8.37 17.30 17.95
N GLU A 134 9.58 17.08 18.47
CA GLU A 134 10.70 16.56 17.69
C GLU A 134 10.42 15.16 17.12
N VAL A 135 9.89 14.25 17.94
CA VAL A 135 9.52 12.90 17.50
C VAL A 135 8.43 12.93 16.44
N TYR A 136 7.37 13.72 16.66
CA TYR A 136 6.24 13.79 15.74
C TYR A 136 6.65 14.44 14.41
N LYS A 137 7.49 15.47 14.46
CA LYS A 137 8.07 16.11 13.28
C LYS A 137 8.97 15.13 12.52
N TYR A 138 9.85 14.40 13.22
CA TYR A 138 10.70 13.39 12.59
C TYR A 138 9.88 12.30 11.89
N LEU A 139 8.85 11.77 12.55
CA LEU A 139 7.97 10.75 11.97
C LEU A 139 7.19 11.27 10.75
N LYS A 140 6.71 12.51 10.81
CA LYS A 140 6.04 13.16 9.67
C LYS A 140 7.02 13.31 8.49
N ASP A 141 8.15 13.95 8.72
CA ASP A 141 9.08 14.36 7.66
C ASP A 141 9.86 13.18 7.06
N LYS A 142 10.21 12.17 7.88
CA LYS A 142 11.07 11.05 7.45
C LYS A 142 10.30 9.77 7.16
N GLN A 143 9.16 9.56 7.81
CA GLN A 143 8.42 8.31 7.71
C GLN A 143 7.04 8.47 7.09
N ASP A 144 6.60 9.70 6.84
CA ASP A 144 5.25 10.02 6.37
C ASP A 144 4.18 9.46 7.33
N ILE A 145 4.41 9.70 8.64
CA ILE A 145 3.51 9.32 9.71
C ILE A 145 3.15 10.58 10.48
N ASN A 146 1.90 11.02 10.35
CA ASN A 146 1.43 12.21 11.03
C ASN A 146 0.79 11.85 12.38
N LEU A 147 1.37 12.35 13.48
CA LEU A 147 0.84 12.20 14.84
C LEU A 147 0.28 13.51 15.42
N PHE A 148 0.23 14.59 14.64
CA PHE A 148 -0.30 15.88 15.10
C PHE A 148 -1.84 15.92 15.13
N HIS A 149 -2.48 15.07 14.32
CA HIS A 149 -3.93 15.02 14.17
C HIS A 149 -4.40 13.57 14.09
N LYS A 150 -5.62 13.35 14.57
CA LYS A 150 -6.34 12.10 14.38
C LYS A 150 -6.96 12.08 12.98
#